data_AF-A0A662WPR8-F1
#
_entry.id   AF-A0A662WPR8-F1
#
_cell.length_a   1.000
_cell.length_b   1.000
_cell.length_c   1.000
_cell.angle_alpha   90.00
_cell.angle_beta   90.00
_cell.angle_gamma   90.00
#
_symmetry.space_group_name_H-M   'P 1'
#
loop_
_entity.id
_entity.type
_entity.pdbx_description
1 polymer ?
#
loop_
_entity_poly.entity_id
_entity_poly.type
_entity_poly.pdbx_seq_one_letter_code
_entity_poly.pdbx_strand_id
1 'polypeptide(L)'
;MEFQECFSLLATRPAHAHEHCEDEQETALVNVAAVGGEGASPAEDVAESDDLTQLDARALVQAFGRLQEARVQIYVAFRKCKTTQFPAFCADITAQFAAVSDRINSVEKLLRDERAQLAIAQLVRKVQLEEKEKLLMTSAVLIEKMRLGEAAKQAEPDAATVAFLERSVQTLTTKHTDCVMRINELLEDLRAESADLQDE
;
A
#
# COMPACT_ATOMS: atom_id res chain seq x y z
N MET A 1 -19.67 -0.49 -15.70
CA MET A 1 -18.96 0.56 -14.95
C MET A 1 -17.81 0.97 -15.83
N GLU A 2 -17.91 2.19 -16.36
CA GLU A 2 -17.08 2.73 -17.43
C GLU A 2 -15.72 3.14 -16.86
N PHE A 3 -14.63 2.88 -17.59
CA PHE A 3 -13.25 3.32 -17.28
C PHE A 3 -13.19 4.77 -16.76
N GLN A 4 -14.06 5.62 -17.30
CA GLN A 4 -14.24 7.01 -16.92
C GLN A 4 -14.56 7.23 -15.43
N GLU A 5 -15.31 6.35 -14.78
CA GLU A 5 -15.74 6.52 -13.38
C GLU A 5 -14.58 6.24 -12.40
N CYS A 6 -13.83 5.15 -12.63
CA CYS A 6 -12.63 4.83 -11.83
C CYS A 6 -11.50 5.83 -12.09
N PHE A 7 -11.31 6.25 -13.35
CA PHE A 7 -10.36 7.31 -13.68
C PHE A 7 -10.75 8.63 -13.02
N SER A 8 -12.03 9.00 -13.03
CA SER A 8 -12.50 10.23 -12.37
C SER A 8 -12.30 10.19 -10.86
N LEU A 9 -12.52 9.04 -10.21
CA LEU A 9 -12.23 8.85 -8.78
C LEU A 9 -10.75 9.00 -8.43
N LEU A 10 -9.86 8.56 -9.32
CA LEU A 10 -8.41 8.69 -9.13
C LEU A 10 -7.87 10.07 -9.54
N ALA A 11 -8.47 10.71 -10.55
CA ALA A 11 -8.10 12.02 -11.07
C ALA A 11 -8.69 13.20 -10.28
N THR A 12 -9.75 12.97 -9.49
CA THR A 12 -10.31 13.98 -8.56
C THR A 12 -9.47 14.16 -7.30
N ARG A 13 -8.44 13.32 -7.06
CA ARG A 13 -7.43 13.61 -6.05
C ARG A 13 -6.59 14.80 -6.52
N PRO A 14 -6.57 15.94 -5.79
CA PRO A 14 -5.79 17.09 -6.19
C PRO A 14 -4.31 16.73 -6.27
N ALA A 15 -3.65 17.06 -7.38
CA ALA A 15 -2.19 16.88 -7.56
C ALA A 15 -1.36 17.64 -6.51
N HIS A 16 -1.99 18.59 -5.79
CA HIS A 16 -1.39 19.47 -4.80
C HIS A 16 -1.95 19.27 -3.38
N ALA A 17 -2.73 18.20 -3.12
CA ALA A 17 -3.23 17.91 -1.76
C ALA A 17 -2.12 17.57 -0.75
N HIS A 18 -0.85 17.68 -1.15
CA HIS A 18 0.32 17.38 -0.34
C HIS A 18 1.31 18.55 -0.22
N GLU A 19 0.99 19.77 -0.69
CA GLU A 19 1.84 20.96 -0.43
C GLU A 19 1.56 21.64 0.91
N HIS A 20 0.43 21.34 1.57
CA HIS A 20 0.14 21.79 2.93
C HIS A 20 -0.44 20.64 3.74
N CYS A 21 0.42 19.90 4.43
CA CYS A 21 0.03 19.06 5.55
C CYS A 21 1.13 19.10 6.62
N GLU A 22 1.61 20.31 6.87
CA GLU A 22 2.06 20.72 8.19
C GLU A 22 0.94 21.65 8.67
N ASP A 23 0.29 21.31 9.78
CA ASP A 23 -0.81 22.00 10.46
C ASP A 23 -2.28 21.60 10.12
N GLU A 24 -2.84 20.88 11.11
CA GLU A 24 -4.21 20.89 11.63
C GLU A 24 -5.37 20.03 11.04
N GLN A 25 -5.93 19.25 11.98
CA GLN A 25 -7.33 18.86 12.22
C GLN A 25 -8.05 17.84 11.33
N GLU A 26 -8.27 16.68 11.97
CA GLU A 26 -9.42 15.78 11.80
C GLU A 26 -10.64 16.46 11.20
N THR A 27 -10.97 16.13 9.96
CA THR A 27 -12.33 16.24 9.47
C THR A 27 -12.76 14.94 8.79
N ALA A 28 -13.74 14.33 9.45
CA ALA A 28 -14.51 13.13 9.13
C ALA A 28 -14.70 12.84 7.64
N LEU A 29 -14.27 11.64 7.22
CA LEU A 29 -14.79 11.00 6.01
C LEU A 29 -16.09 10.28 6.36
N VAL A 30 -17.18 10.83 5.85
CA VAL A 30 -18.57 10.36 5.99
C VAL A 30 -18.81 9.12 5.13
N ASN A 31 -19.32 8.08 5.80
CA ASN A 31 -20.15 6.97 5.33
C ASN A 31 -20.24 6.67 3.83
N VAL A 32 -19.81 5.47 3.45
CA VAL A 32 -20.45 4.69 2.37
C VAL A 32 -20.90 3.35 2.94
N ALA A 33 -22.20 3.13 2.83
CA ALA A 33 -22.95 2.05 3.44
C ALA A 33 -22.56 0.67 2.91
N ALA A 34 -22.63 -0.29 3.83
CA ALA A 34 -22.47 -1.72 3.61
C ALA A 34 -23.47 -2.27 2.60
N VAL A 35 -22.98 -3.10 1.67
CA VAL A 35 -23.81 -4.08 0.95
C VAL A 35 -23.11 -5.42 1.09
N GLY A 36 -23.79 -6.33 1.80
CA GLY A 36 -23.33 -7.69 2.04
C GLY A 36 -23.26 -8.53 0.77
N GLY A 37 -22.22 -9.34 0.71
CA GLY A 37 -22.05 -10.42 -0.26
C GLY A 37 -21.28 -11.53 0.41
N GLU A 38 -22.00 -12.57 0.84
CA GLU A 38 -21.43 -13.82 1.33
C GLU A 38 -20.62 -14.48 0.20
N GLY A 39 -19.31 -14.42 0.32
CA GLY A 39 -18.37 -15.15 -0.50
C GLY A 39 -17.22 -15.59 0.41
N ALA A 40 -17.07 -16.89 0.60
CA ALA A 40 -16.06 -17.50 1.46
C ALA A 40 -14.68 -16.88 1.18
N SER A 41 -14.24 -16.05 2.11
CA SER A 41 -12.96 -15.37 2.06
C SER A 41 -11.91 -16.29 2.67
N PRO A 42 -10.71 -16.44 2.07
CA PRO A 42 -9.58 -17.11 2.72
C PRO A 42 -8.95 -16.19 3.80
N ALA A 43 -9.77 -15.41 4.51
CA ALA A 43 -9.37 -14.41 5.50
C ALA A 43 -9.49 -14.94 6.94
N GLU A 44 -9.42 -16.25 7.15
CA GLU A 44 -9.54 -16.85 8.49
C GLU A 44 -8.29 -16.68 9.37
N ASP A 45 -7.22 -16.02 8.91
CA ASP A 45 -5.97 -15.86 9.69
C ASP A 45 -5.57 -14.41 10.02
N VAL A 46 -6.44 -13.41 9.85
CA VAL A 46 -6.14 -12.01 10.27
C VAL A 46 -6.71 -11.67 11.66
N ALA A 47 -7.29 -12.66 12.34
CA ALA A 47 -7.94 -12.50 13.64
C ALA A 47 -7.08 -12.92 14.84
N GLU A 48 -5.76 -12.70 14.81
CA GLU A 48 -5.03 -12.49 16.07
C GLU A 48 -5.15 -11.01 16.44
N SER A 49 -6.22 -10.76 17.19
CA SER A 49 -6.45 -9.60 18.05
C SER A 49 -5.42 -9.59 19.20
N ASP A 50 -4.14 -9.62 18.86
CA ASP A 50 -3.12 -9.27 19.83
C ASP A 50 -3.30 -7.79 20.14
N ASP A 51 -3.72 -7.51 21.37
CA ASP A 51 -3.73 -6.17 21.91
C ASP A 51 -2.28 -5.66 21.91
N LEU A 52 -1.95 -4.88 20.87
CA LEU A 52 -0.59 -4.39 20.62
C LEU A 52 -0.02 -3.62 21.83
N THR A 53 -0.88 -3.03 22.65
CA THR A 53 -0.47 -2.24 23.83
C THR A 53 0.22 -3.09 24.90
N GLN A 54 -0.05 -4.39 24.93
CA GLN A 54 0.54 -5.33 25.90
C GLN A 54 1.86 -5.92 25.41
N LEU A 55 2.22 -5.71 24.15
CA LEU A 55 3.43 -6.26 23.56
C LEU A 55 4.67 -5.47 23.98
N ASP A 56 5.77 -6.18 24.22
CA ASP A 56 7.08 -5.58 24.36
C ASP A 56 7.63 -5.09 23.00
N ALA A 57 8.78 -4.41 23.02
CA ALA A 57 9.38 -3.88 21.80
C ALA A 57 9.66 -4.96 20.74
N ARG A 58 10.13 -6.14 21.17
CA ARG A 58 10.48 -7.24 20.28
C ARG A 58 9.24 -7.83 19.61
N ALA A 59 8.21 -8.09 20.39
CA ALA A 59 6.93 -8.59 19.92
C ALA A 59 6.24 -7.59 18.98
N LEU A 60 6.37 -6.28 19.22
CA LEU A 60 5.92 -5.23 18.30
C LEU A 60 6.65 -5.28 16.95
N VAL A 61 7.98 -5.47 16.94
CA VAL A 61 8.75 -5.63 15.69
C VAL A 61 8.34 -6.91 14.94
N GLN A 62 8.11 -8.00 15.66
CA GLN A 62 7.60 -9.25 15.06
C GLN A 62 6.19 -9.06 14.49
N ALA A 63 5.31 -8.35 15.19
CA ALA A 63 3.98 -8.01 14.70
C ALA A 63 4.05 -7.15 13.43
N PHE A 64 4.96 -6.18 13.38
CA PHE A 64 5.24 -5.42 12.15
C PHE A 64 5.67 -6.35 11.00
N GLY A 65 6.56 -7.32 11.23
CA GLY A 65 6.96 -8.31 10.24
C GLY A 65 5.77 -9.09 9.67
N ARG A 66 4.90 -9.62 10.54
CA ARG A 66 3.66 -10.31 10.14
C ARG A 66 2.72 -9.41 9.33
N LEU A 67 2.61 -8.14 9.71
CA LEU A 67 1.80 -7.15 8.98
C LEU A 67 2.38 -6.83 7.58
N GLN A 68 3.71 -6.82 7.44
CA GLN A 68 4.36 -6.68 6.12
C GLN A 68 4.12 -7.90 5.24
N GLU A 69 4.19 -9.11 5.80
CA GLU A 69 3.85 -10.33 5.07
C GLU A 69 2.39 -10.31 4.60
N ALA A 70 1.46 -9.92 5.48
CA ALA A 70 0.05 -9.73 5.13
C ALA A 70 -0.12 -8.71 3.99
N ARG A 71 0.60 -7.58 4.06
CA ARG A 71 0.62 -6.57 2.99
C ARG A 71 1.08 -7.15 1.65
N VAL A 72 2.11 -7.99 1.64
CA VAL A 72 2.58 -8.67 0.43
C VAL A 72 1.49 -9.60 -0.13
N GLN A 73 0.75 -10.31 0.71
CA GLN A 73 -0.37 -11.15 0.26
C GLN A 73 -1.49 -10.33 -0.39
N ILE A 74 -1.79 -9.13 0.12
CA ILE A 74 -2.76 -8.20 -0.49
C ILE A 74 -2.29 -7.80 -1.91
N TYR A 75 -1.01 -7.46 -2.09
CA TYR A 75 -0.45 -7.18 -3.43
C TYR A 75 -0.53 -8.40 -4.36
N VAL A 76 -0.28 -9.62 -3.86
CA VAL A 76 -0.42 -10.85 -4.65
C VAL A 76 -1.86 -11.07 -5.09
N ALA A 77 -2.84 -10.84 -4.20
CA ALA A 77 -4.26 -10.91 -4.52
C ALA A 77 -4.64 -9.86 -5.57
N PHE A 78 -4.19 -8.61 -5.40
CA PHE A 78 -4.39 -7.52 -6.36
C PHE A 78 -3.96 -7.88 -7.78
N ARG A 79 -2.78 -8.49 -7.93
CA ARG A 79 -2.25 -8.91 -9.25
C ARG A 79 -3.06 -10.03 -9.91
N LYS A 80 -3.80 -10.83 -9.14
CA LYS A 80 -4.63 -11.94 -9.65
C LYS A 80 -6.07 -11.52 -9.99
N CYS A 81 -6.45 -10.28 -9.72
CA CYS A 81 -7.80 -9.78 -9.96
C CYS A 81 -8.24 -10.00 -11.41
N LYS A 82 -9.46 -10.54 -11.58
CA LYS A 82 -10.14 -10.59 -12.87
C LYS A 82 -11.17 -9.46 -12.94
N THR A 83 -11.29 -8.83 -14.11
CA THR A 83 -12.02 -7.57 -14.32
C THR A 83 -13.53 -7.63 -14.11
N THR A 84 -14.15 -8.81 -13.95
CA THR A 84 -15.61 -8.98 -13.89
C THR A 84 -16.26 -8.47 -12.59
N GLN A 85 -15.49 -8.24 -11.52
CA GLN A 85 -15.95 -7.67 -10.24
C GLN A 85 -15.00 -6.57 -9.73
N PHE A 86 -14.34 -5.87 -10.66
CA PHE A 86 -13.25 -4.94 -10.34
C PHE A 86 -13.59 -3.87 -9.28
N PRO A 87 -14.77 -3.22 -9.28
CA PRO A 87 -15.08 -2.16 -8.31
C PRO A 87 -15.19 -2.67 -6.87
N ALA A 88 -15.93 -3.76 -6.64
CA ALA A 88 -16.05 -4.38 -5.32
C ALA A 88 -14.69 -4.89 -4.84
N PHE A 89 -13.94 -5.54 -5.73
CA PHE A 89 -12.58 -5.99 -5.44
C PHE A 89 -11.64 -4.84 -5.04
N CYS A 90 -11.69 -3.71 -5.74
CA CYS A 90 -10.89 -2.53 -5.39
C CYS A 90 -11.27 -1.97 -4.03
N ALA A 91 -12.56 -1.93 -3.68
CA ALA A 91 -13.01 -1.51 -2.36
C ALA A 91 -12.46 -2.44 -1.27
N ASP A 92 -12.57 -3.76 -1.47
CA ASP A 92 -12.09 -4.77 -0.51
C ASP A 92 -10.58 -4.71 -0.30
N ILE A 93 -9.81 -4.62 -1.40
CA ILE A 93 -8.34 -4.50 -1.32
C ILE A 93 -7.92 -3.19 -0.65
N THR A 94 -8.62 -2.09 -0.93
CA THR A 94 -8.35 -0.80 -0.29
C THR A 94 -8.60 -0.87 1.22
N ALA A 95 -9.70 -1.50 1.64
CA ALA A 95 -10.00 -1.71 3.05
C ALA A 95 -8.93 -2.57 3.74
N GLN A 96 -8.46 -3.64 3.09
CA GLN A 96 -7.37 -4.47 3.61
C GLN A 96 -6.05 -3.70 3.76
N PHE A 97 -5.66 -2.90 2.76
CA PHE A 97 -4.47 -2.06 2.88
C PHE A 97 -4.60 -1.03 4.00
N ALA A 98 -5.77 -0.41 4.17
CA ALA A 98 -6.04 0.54 5.24
C ALA A 98 -5.89 -0.13 6.61
N ALA A 99 -6.57 -1.27 6.84
CA ALA A 99 -6.50 -2.00 8.09
C ALA A 99 -5.06 -2.41 8.48
N VAL A 100 -4.26 -2.89 7.52
CA VAL A 100 -2.85 -3.23 7.76
C VAL A 100 -2.03 -1.97 8.07
N SER A 101 -2.27 -0.87 7.36
CA SER A 101 -1.55 0.39 7.57
C SER A 101 -1.85 1.01 8.93
N ASP A 102 -3.11 0.97 9.37
CA ASP A 102 -3.52 1.47 10.69
C ASP A 102 -2.89 0.67 11.83
N ARG A 103 -2.82 -0.67 11.68
CA ARG A 103 -2.11 -1.52 12.64
C ARG A 103 -0.60 -1.21 12.67
N ILE A 104 0.03 -1.00 11.51
CA ILE A 104 1.45 -0.64 11.47
C ILE A 104 1.69 0.75 12.09
N ASN A 105 0.84 1.73 11.82
CA ASN A 105 0.92 3.06 12.44
C ASN A 105 0.80 2.95 13.98
N SER A 106 -0.05 2.04 14.47
CA SER A 106 -0.16 1.76 15.90
C SER A 106 1.12 1.15 16.46
N VAL A 107 1.73 0.18 15.76
CA VAL A 107 3.05 -0.39 16.13
C VAL A 107 4.14 0.69 16.16
N GLU A 108 4.23 1.54 15.13
CA GLU A 108 5.17 2.67 15.06
C GLU A 108 5.01 3.59 16.28
N LYS A 109 3.76 3.96 16.59
CA LYS A 109 3.44 4.83 17.72
C LYS A 109 3.84 4.21 19.05
N LEU A 110 3.52 2.94 19.29
CA LEU A 110 3.87 2.23 20.52
C LEU A 110 5.39 2.11 20.70
N LEU A 111 6.12 1.78 19.62
CA LEU A 111 7.57 1.71 19.63
C LEU A 111 8.19 3.07 19.98
N ARG A 112 7.68 4.16 19.40
CA ARG A 112 8.18 5.52 19.63
C ARG A 112 7.83 6.05 21.03
N ASP A 113 6.55 5.98 21.38
CA ASP A 113 5.98 6.76 22.49
C ASP A 113 6.00 5.96 23.81
N GLU A 114 5.83 4.63 23.77
CA GLU A 114 5.70 3.81 24.99
C GLU A 114 6.91 2.91 25.27
N ARG A 115 7.66 2.51 24.24
CA ARG A 115 8.85 1.64 24.39
C ARG A 115 10.16 2.39 24.22
N ALA A 116 10.10 3.68 23.87
CA ALA A 116 11.26 4.56 23.63
C ALA A 116 12.26 4.02 22.58
N GLN A 117 11.81 3.17 21.66
CA GLN A 117 12.62 2.57 20.59
C GLN A 117 12.62 3.48 19.35
N LEU A 118 13.22 4.66 19.48
CA LEU A 118 13.14 5.71 18.47
C LEU A 118 13.75 5.31 17.11
N ALA A 119 14.90 4.63 17.11
CA ALA A 119 15.58 4.20 15.88
C ALA A 119 14.72 3.20 15.10
N ILE A 120 14.18 2.19 15.79
CA ILE A 120 13.28 1.18 15.23
C ILE A 120 11.99 1.82 14.72
N ALA A 121 11.37 2.71 15.50
CA ALA A 121 10.16 3.42 15.07
C ALA A 121 10.40 4.27 13.81
N GLN A 122 11.57 4.92 13.70
CA GLN A 122 11.95 5.67 12.49
C GLN A 122 12.13 4.76 11.27
N LEU A 123 12.71 3.58 11.43
CA LEU A 123 12.82 2.59 10.35
C LEU A 123 11.45 2.09 9.90
N VAL A 124 10.55 1.76 10.83
CA VAL A 124 9.14 1.42 10.53
C VAL A 124 8.45 2.54 9.76
N ARG A 125 8.64 3.79 10.18
CA ARG A 125 8.09 4.96 9.47
C ARG A 125 8.62 5.08 8.04
N LYS A 126 9.93 4.93 7.84
CA LYS A 126 10.55 4.96 6.50
C LYS A 126 9.98 3.87 5.60
N VAL A 127 9.80 2.65 6.11
CA VAL A 127 9.14 1.57 5.36
C VAL A 127 7.70 1.95 4.97
N GLN A 128 6.93 2.59 5.85
CA GLN A 128 5.57 3.06 5.50
C GLN A 128 5.59 4.10 4.37
N LEU A 129 6.55 5.02 4.38
CA LEU A 129 6.68 6.03 3.32
C LEU A 129 7.00 5.39 1.97
N GLU A 130 7.95 4.46 1.93
CA GLU A 130 8.28 3.74 0.70
C GLU A 130 7.15 2.82 0.23
N GLU A 131 6.39 2.19 1.14
CA GLU A 131 5.21 1.41 0.78
C GLU A 131 4.07 2.27 0.22
N LYS A 132 3.90 3.49 0.73
CA LYS A 132 2.98 4.48 0.15
C LYS A 132 3.39 4.85 -1.28
N GLU A 133 4.68 5.11 -1.51
CA GLU A 133 5.21 5.42 -2.84
C GLU A 133 5.07 4.22 -3.79
N LYS A 134 5.38 3.01 -3.32
CA LYS A 134 5.19 1.76 -4.08
C LYS A 134 3.74 1.55 -4.50
N LEU A 135 2.77 1.82 -3.61
CA LEU A 135 1.34 1.72 -3.96
C LEU A 135 0.95 2.74 -5.03
N LEU A 136 1.48 3.96 -4.95
CA LEU A 136 1.29 5.00 -5.97
C LEU A 136 1.88 4.57 -7.32
N MET A 137 3.13 4.08 -7.33
CA MET A 137 3.79 3.58 -8.53
C MET A 137 3.06 2.36 -9.12
N THR A 138 2.53 1.46 -8.27
CA THR A 138 1.72 0.32 -8.71
C THR A 138 0.49 0.80 -9.48
N SER A 139 -0.20 1.80 -8.95
CA SER A 139 -1.39 2.39 -9.59
C SER A 139 -1.03 3.07 -10.91
N ALA A 140 0.06 3.85 -10.93
CA ALA A 140 0.54 4.51 -12.15
C ALA A 140 0.92 3.51 -13.25
N VAL A 141 1.66 2.44 -12.91
CA VAL A 141 2.01 1.36 -13.85
C VAL A 141 0.75 0.71 -14.42
N LEU A 142 -0.26 0.45 -13.58
CA LEU A 142 -1.51 -0.17 -14.04
C LEU A 142 -2.23 0.72 -15.05
N ILE A 143 -2.43 2.00 -14.72
CA ILE A 143 -3.07 2.97 -15.61
C ILE A 143 -2.32 3.08 -16.94
N GLU A 144 -1.00 3.19 -16.90
CA GLU A 144 -0.20 3.35 -18.11
C GLU A 144 -0.23 2.09 -19.00
N LYS A 145 -0.25 0.90 -18.39
CA LYS A 145 -0.45 -0.36 -19.12
C LYS A 145 -1.85 -0.47 -19.74
N MET A 146 -2.87 0.05 -19.08
CA MET A 146 -4.23 0.11 -19.65
C MET A 146 -4.26 1.03 -20.87
N ARG A 147 -3.70 2.25 -20.75
CA ARG A 147 -3.59 3.21 -21.87
C ARG A 147 -2.81 2.62 -23.05
N LEU A 148 -1.69 1.94 -22.77
CA LEU A 148 -0.92 1.23 -23.79
C LEU A 148 -1.76 0.14 -24.47
N GLY A 149 -2.48 -0.65 -23.67
CA GLY A 149 -3.36 -1.71 -24.18
C GLY A 149 -4.52 -1.18 -25.02
N GLU A 150 -5.04 0.00 -24.72
CA GLU A 150 -6.07 0.68 -25.53
C GLU A 150 -5.49 1.24 -26.83
N ALA A 151 -4.34 1.94 -26.77
CA ALA A 151 -3.65 2.47 -27.94
C ALA A 151 -3.28 1.36 -28.94
N ALA A 152 -2.79 0.22 -28.44
CA ALA A 152 -2.41 -0.92 -29.27
C ALA A 152 -3.59 -1.66 -29.91
N LYS A 153 -4.83 -1.48 -29.41
CA LYS A 153 -6.05 -2.10 -29.96
C LYS A 153 -6.76 -1.26 -31.01
N GLN A 154 -6.29 -0.04 -31.27
CA GLN A 154 -6.87 0.81 -32.31
C GLN A 154 -6.67 0.17 -33.69
N ALA A 155 -7.60 0.41 -34.62
CA ALA A 155 -7.54 -0.17 -35.97
C ALA A 155 -6.27 0.25 -36.73
N GLU A 156 -5.80 1.48 -36.48
CA GLU A 156 -4.51 2.01 -36.93
C GLU A 156 -3.78 2.62 -35.73
N PRO A 157 -2.96 1.83 -35.00
CA PRO A 157 -2.23 2.34 -33.84
C PRO A 157 -1.18 3.37 -34.24
N ASP A 158 -1.17 4.52 -33.58
CA ASP A 158 -0.09 5.50 -33.74
C ASP A 158 1.20 4.97 -33.09
N ALA A 159 2.18 4.62 -33.93
CA ALA A 159 3.46 4.07 -33.50
C ALA A 159 4.22 5.00 -32.54
N ALA A 160 4.10 6.33 -32.70
CA ALA A 160 4.76 7.28 -31.81
C ALA A 160 4.14 7.26 -30.41
N THR A 161 2.81 7.27 -30.32
CA THR A 161 2.08 7.16 -29.04
C THR A 161 2.34 5.83 -28.35
N VAL A 162 2.31 4.70 -29.09
CA VAL A 162 2.60 3.38 -28.53
C VAL A 162 4.02 3.34 -27.96
N ALA A 163 5.03 3.76 -28.71
CA ALA A 163 6.43 3.77 -28.25
C ALA A 163 6.65 4.70 -27.04
N PHE A 164 5.94 5.83 -26.97
CA PHE A 164 5.96 6.71 -25.81
C PHE A 164 5.38 6.02 -24.56
N LEU A 165 4.21 5.38 -24.68
CA LEU A 165 3.57 4.68 -23.57
C LEU A 165 4.40 3.47 -23.10
N GLU A 166 5.04 2.74 -24.02
CA GLU A 166 5.97 1.66 -23.66
C GLU A 166 7.13 2.18 -22.80
N ARG A 167 7.76 3.29 -23.19
CA ARG A 167 8.84 3.92 -22.42
C ARG A 167 8.35 4.43 -21.06
N SER A 168 7.14 4.97 -21.01
CA SER A 168 6.50 5.43 -19.77
C SER A 168 6.29 4.28 -18.80
N VAL A 169 5.69 3.16 -19.28
CA VAL A 169 5.52 1.92 -18.50
C VAL A 169 6.86 1.40 -18.00
N GLN A 170 7.90 1.39 -18.84
CA GLN A 170 9.24 0.96 -18.45
C GLN A 170 9.79 1.83 -17.31
N THR A 171 9.72 3.15 -17.46
CA THR A 171 10.23 4.11 -16.46
C THR A 171 9.51 3.95 -15.12
N LEU A 172 8.18 3.84 -15.13
CA LEU A 172 7.38 3.61 -13.92
C LEU A 172 7.68 2.25 -13.29
N THR A 173 7.92 1.22 -14.09
CA THR A 173 8.29 -0.11 -13.59
C THR A 173 9.67 -0.11 -12.93
N THR A 174 10.65 0.63 -13.48
CA THR A 174 11.95 0.83 -12.84
C THR A 174 11.79 1.52 -11.48
N LYS A 175 11.09 2.67 -11.43
CA LYS A 175 10.83 3.36 -10.16
C LYS A 175 10.11 2.50 -9.13
N HIS A 176 9.11 1.74 -9.56
CA HIS A 176 8.42 0.77 -8.70
C HIS A 176 9.40 -0.26 -8.12
N THR A 177 10.31 -0.78 -8.95
CA THR A 177 11.34 -1.75 -8.53
C THR A 177 12.30 -1.13 -7.52
N ASP A 178 12.74 0.11 -7.77
CA ASP A 178 13.61 0.84 -6.84
C ASP A 178 12.95 1.04 -5.46
N CYS A 179 11.64 1.31 -5.41
CA CYS A 179 10.91 1.39 -4.14
C CYS A 179 10.95 0.05 -3.39
N VAL A 180 10.74 -1.07 -4.09
CA VAL A 180 10.80 -2.41 -3.50
C VAL A 180 12.21 -2.70 -2.95
N MET A 181 13.26 -2.29 -3.67
CA MET A 181 14.63 -2.46 -3.20
C MET A 181 14.89 -1.67 -1.91
N ARG A 182 14.51 -0.38 -1.87
CA ARG A 182 14.66 0.44 -0.66
C ARG A 182 13.87 -0.11 0.53
N ILE A 183 12.66 -0.65 0.30
CA ILE A 183 11.90 -1.34 1.36
C ILE A 183 12.68 -2.52 1.91
N ASN A 184 13.27 -3.35 1.05
CA ASN A 184 14.03 -4.52 1.50
C ASN A 184 15.29 -4.11 2.29
N GLU A 185 16.01 -3.08 1.86
CA GLU A 185 17.14 -2.51 2.59
C GLU A 185 16.71 -2.02 3.98
N LEU A 186 15.62 -1.25 4.07
CA LEU A 186 15.08 -0.79 5.36
C LEU A 186 14.62 -1.93 6.27
N LEU A 187 14.11 -3.03 5.71
CA LEU A 187 13.75 -4.23 6.48
C LEU A 187 14.97 -5.03 6.94
N GLU A 188 16.10 -4.95 6.22
CA GLU A 188 17.40 -5.48 6.68
C GLU A 188 17.96 -4.65 7.81
N ASP A 189 17.97 -3.32 7.68
CA ASP A 189 18.37 -2.39 8.73
C ASP A 189 17.52 -2.59 9.99
N LEU A 190 16.20 -2.74 9.84
CA LEU A 190 15.30 -3.01 10.96
C LEU A 190 15.63 -4.33 11.67
N ARG A 191 15.94 -5.38 10.91
CA ARG A 191 16.34 -6.67 11.49
C ARG A 191 17.65 -6.54 12.28
N ALA A 192 18.62 -5.82 11.74
CA ALA A 192 19.89 -5.56 12.42
C ALA A 192 19.67 -4.77 13.72
N GLU A 193 18.97 -3.64 13.65
CA GLU A 193 18.67 -2.78 14.81
C GLU A 193 17.87 -3.52 15.89
N SER A 194 16.93 -4.39 15.49
CA SER A 194 16.12 -5.17 16.43
C SER A 194 16.83 -6.36 17.06
N ALA A 195 18.02 -6.73 16.58
CA ALA A 195 18.78 -7.87 17.13
C ALA A 195 19.22 -7.60 18.58
N ASP A 196 19.47 -6.33 18.91
CA ASP A 196 19.91 -5.88 20.23
C ASP A 196 18.78 -5.82 21.26
N LEU A 197 17.51 -6.00 20.84
CA LEU A 197 16.36 -6.14 21.76
C LEU A 197 16.36 -7.47 22.54
N GLN A 198 17.42 -8.28 22.44
CA GLN A 198 17.53 -9.62 23.06
C GLN A 198 18.24 -9.63 24.43
N ASP A 199 18.80 -8.51 24.89
CA ASP A 199 19.76 -8.48 26.01
C ASP A 199 19.27 -7.76 27.29
N GLU A 200 17.99 -7.87 27.66
CA GLU A 200 17.51 -7.55 29.03
C GLU A 200 16.66 -8.67 29.66
#